data_AF-A0A7Y4YIA0-F1
#
_entry.id   AF-A0A7Y4YIA0-F1
#
_cell.length_a   1.000
_cell.length_b   1.000
_cell.length_c   1.000
_cell.angle_alpha   90.00
_cell.angle_beta   90.00
_cell.angle_gamma   90.00
#
_symmetry.space_group_name_H-M   'P 1'
#
loop_
_entity.id
_entity.type
_entity.pdbx_description
1 polymer ?
#
loop_
_entity_poly.entity_id
_entity_poly.type
_entity_poly.pdbx_seq_one_letter_code
_entity_poly.pdbx_strand_id
1 'polypeptide(L)' 'SIHDLEYASWHLKWLTGSGQRLVKQLADTIEQVEQKIEPHRKAVLASKFGPALRKHVKELQQARETYGPVRLSKA' A
#
# COMPACT_ATOMS: atom_id res chain seq x y z
N SER A 1 1.59 -2.35 -3.24
CA SER A 1 1.59 -2.84 -1.85
C SER A 1 2.93 -3.51 -1.57
N ILE A 2 3.40 -3.54 -0.32
CA ILE A 2 4.57 -4.34 0.09
C ILE A 2 4.37 -5.82 -0.30
N HIS A 3 3.14 -6.31 -0.19
CA HIS A 3 2.73 -7.63 -0.66
C HIS A 3 2.97 -7.83 -2.17
N ASP A 4 2.87 -6.79 -3.01
CA ASP A 4 3.16 -6.90 -4.45
C ASP A 4 4.66 -7.02 -4.71
N LEU A 5 5.48 -6.41 -3.85
CA LEU A 5 6.94 -6.50 -3.90
C LEU A 5 7.43 -7.86 -3.37
N GLU A 6 6.79 -8.40 -2.32
CA GLU A 6 7.03 -9.76 -1.85
C GLU A 6 6.60 -10.80 -2.90
N TYR A 7 5.46 -10.59 -3.55
CA TYR A 7 5.01 -11.43 -4.67
C TYR A 7 6.01 -11.40 -5.82
N ALA A 8 6.46 -10.21 -6.25
CA ALA A 8 7.49 -10.07 -7.29
C ALA A 8 8.84 -10.71 -6.88
N SER A 9 9.21 -10.63 -5.61
CA SER A 9 10.41 -11.26 -5.06
C SER A 9 10.34 -12.79 -5.16
N TRP A 10 9.24 -13.40 -4.71
CA TRP A 10 9.10 -14.85 -4.63
C TRP A 10 8.73 -15.48 -5.97
N HIS A 11 7.80 -14.89 -6.72
CA HIS A 11 7.25 -15.48 -7.95
C HIS A 11 8.04 -15.10 -9.20
N LEU A 12 8.65 -13.90 -9.25
CA LEU A 12 9.39 -13.45 -10.43
C LEU A 12 10.91 -13.56 -10.26
N LYS A 13 11.40 -13.93 -9.05
CA LYS A 13 12.83 -14.01 -8.69
C LYS A 13 13.61 -12.72 -9.01
N TRP A 14 12.92 -11.58 -9.05
CA TRP A 14 13.50 -10.29 -9.47
C TRP A 14 14.32 -9.60 -8.37
N LEU A 15 14.26 -10.07 -7.12
CA LEU A 15 14.94 -9.43 -5.99
C LEU A 15 16.05 -10.32 -5.44
N THR A 16 17.29 -9.85 -5.57
CA THR A 16 18.46 -10.40 -4.87
C THR A 16 18.31 -10.22 -3.35
N GLY A 17 19.14 -10.88 -2.54
CA GLY A 17 19.08 -10.75 -1.07
C GLY A 17 19.33 -9.33 -0.53
N SER A 18 19.96 -8.44 -1.31
CA SER A 18 20.04 -7.00 -0.99
C SER A 18 18.76 -6.26 -1.38
N GLY A 19 18.15 -6.62 -2.50
CA GLY A 19 16.85 -6.09 -2.91
C GLY A 19 15.73 -6.43 -1.93
N GLN A 20 15.68 -7.65 -1.42
CA GLN A 20 14.71 -8.06 -0.40
C GLN A 20 14.83 -7.22 0.88
N ARG A 21 16.07 -6.94 1.32
CA ARG A 21 16.32 -6.06 2.47
C ARG A 21 15.85 -4.64 2.23
N LEU A 22 16.08 -4.09 1.04
CA LEU A 22 15.62 -2.74 0.68
C LEU A 22 14.08 -2.66 0.69
N VAL A 23 13.40 -3.65 0.11
CA VAL A 23 11.93 -3.71 0.14
C VAL A 23 11.41 -3.77 1.57
N LYS A 24 12.04 -4.56 2.44
CA LYS A 24 11.69 -4.62 3.86
C LYS A 24 11.91 -3.28 4.58
N GLN A 25 13.04 -2.62 4.36
CA GLN A 25 13.29 -1.29 4.95
C GLN A 25 12.28 -0.25 4.49
N LEU A 26 11.89 -0.31 3.20
CA LEU A 26 10.85 0.55 2.67
C LEU A 26 9.49 0.24 3.32
N ALA A 27 9.18 -1.04 3.52
CA ALA A 27 7.97 -1.49 4.20
C ALA A 27 7.87 -0.92 5.62
N ASP A 28 8.94 -1.11 6.40
CA ASP A 28 9.03 -0.64 7.79
C ASP A 28 8.92 0.90 7.86
N THR A 29 9.50 1.60 6.89
CA THR A 29 9.44 3.07 6.82
C THR A 29 8.02 3.54 6.51
N ILE A 30 7.32 2.88 5.57
CA ILE A 30 5.92 3.19 5.25
C ILE A 30 5.05 2.97 6.49
N GLU A 31 5.22 1.85 7.21
CA GLU A 31 4.47 1.56 8.42
C GLU A 31 4.68 2.65 9.50
N GLN A 32 5.93 3.08 9.72
CA GLN A 32 6.21 4.16 10.67
C GLN A 32 5.54 5.49 10.27
N VAL A 33 5.49 5.80 8.98
CA VAL A 33 4.81 6.99 8.48
C VAL A 33 3.30 6.87 8.65
N GLU A 34 2.72 5.71 8.36
CA GLU A 34 1.29 5.45 8.57
C GLU A 34 0.89 5.60 10.04
N GLN A 35 1.68 5.04 10.97
CA GLN A 35 1.47 5.20 12.40
C GLN A 35 1.50 6.67 12.84
N LYS A 36 2.42 7.47 12.31
CA LYS A 36 2.51 8.92 12.59
C LYS A 36 1.33 9.70 12.01
N ILE A 37 0.79 9.29 10.87
CA ILE A 37 -0.32 9.96 10.19
C ILE A 37 -1.67 9.63 10.86
N GLU A 38 -1.80 8.47 11.49
CA GLU A 38 -3.08 7.97 12.01
C GLU A 38 -3.84 8.93 12.96
N PRO A 39 -3.19 9.65 13.90
CA PRO A 39 -3.87 10.65 14.73
C PRO A 39 -4.44 11.81 13.89
N HIS A 40 -3.70 12.28 12.89
CA HIS A 40 -4.16 13.34 11.98
C HIS A 40 -5.33 12.87 11.13
N ARG A 41 -5.27 11.62 10.65
CA ARG A 41 -6.36 11.00 9.91
C ARG A 41 -7.64 10.95 10.75
N LYS A 42 -7.55 10.56 12.02
CA LYS A 42 -8.69 10.56 12.95
C LYS A 42 -9.27 11.95 13.16
N ALA A 43 -8.42 12.97 13.32
CA ALA A 43 -8.86 14.36 13.43
C ALA A 43 -9.62 14.83 12.17
N VAL A 44 -9.13 14.51 10.97
CA VAL A 44 -9.81 14.85 9.71
C VAL A 44 -11.14 14.11 9.57
N LEU A 45 -11.20 12.82 9.95
CA LEU A 45 -12.44 12.04 9.92
C LEU A 45 -13.53 12.60 10.84
N ALA A 46 -13.14 13.13 12.01
CA ALA A 46 -14.06 13.79 12.95
C ALA A 46 -14.49 15.19 12.48
N SER A 47 -13.81 15.78 11.51
CA SER A 47 -14.09 17.12 11.00
C SER A 47 -15.17 17.11 9.89
N LYS A 48 -15.57 18.30 9.43
CA LYS A 48 -16.43 18.50 8.26
C LYS A 48 -15.93 17.83 6.97
N PHE A 49 -14.63 17.52 6.89
CA PHE A 49 -14.01 16.87 5.73
C PHE A 49 -14.06 15.33 5.78
N GLY A 50 -14.53 14.74 6.88
CA GLY A 50 -14.62 13.29 7.04
C GLY A 50 -15.40 12.55 5.94
N PRO A 51 -16.53 13.08 5.41
CA PRO A 51 -17.22 12.46 4.27
C PRO A 51 -16.37 12.40 3.00
N ALA A 52 -15.64 13.48 2.68
CA ALA A 52 -14.77 13.54 1.50
C ALA A 52 -13.59 12.55 1.63
N LEU A 53 -12.96 12.50 2.81
CA LEU A 53 -11.88 11.56 3.09
C LEU A 53 -12.34 10.10 2.93
N ARG A 54 -13.53 9.75 3.44
CA ARG A 54 -14.10 8.40 3.26
C ARG A 54 -14.35 8.06 1.79
N LYS A 55 -14.89 9.02 1.01
CA LYS A 55 -15.12 8.84 -0.44
C LYS A 55 -13.81 8.54 -1.16
N HIS A 56 -12.76 9.34 -0.93
CA HIS A 56 -11.47 9.16 -1.58
C HIS A 56 -10.79 7.85 -1.20
N VAL A 57 -10.86 7.43 0.07
CA VAL A 57 -10.35 6.12 0.49
C VAL A 57 -11.05 5.00 -0.28
N LYS A 58 -12.38 5.09 -0.45
CA LYS A 58 -13.15 4.10 -1.21
C LYS A 58 -12.77 4.10 -2.70
N GLU A 59 -12.60 5.27 -3.31
CA GLU A 59 -12.14 5.39 -4.71
C GLU A 59 -10.75 4.77 -4.91
N LEU A 60 -9.83 5.00 -3.99
CA LEU A 60 -8.50 4.39 -4.02
C LEU A 60 -8.55 2.87 -3.86
N GLN A 61 -9.42 2.36 -2.99
CA GLN A 61 -9.61 0.92 -2.82
C GLN A 61 -10.21 0.28 -4.08
N GLN A 62 -11.23 0.92 -4.68
CA GLN A 62 -11.80 0.49 -5.96
C GLN A 62 -10.76 0.50 -7.07
N ALA A 63 -9.93 1.54 -7.14
CA ALA A 63 -8.84 1.62 -8.11
C ALA A 63 -7.83 0.49 -7.90
N ARG A 64 -7.48 0.15 -6.65
CA ARG A 64 -6.64 -1.01 -6.35
C ARG A 64 -7.29 -2.35 -6.69
N GLU A 65 -8.60 -2.50 -6.56
CA GLU A 65 -9.28 -3.73 -6.98
C GLU A 65 -9.35 -3.85 -8.51
N THR A 66 -9.50 -2.72 -9.19
CA THR A 66 -9.62 -2.64 -10.65
C THR A 66 -8.26 -2.79 -11.34
N TYR A 67 -7.21 -2.21 -10.74
CA TYR A 67 -5.88 -2.08 -11.36
C TYR A 67 -4.74 -2.67 -10.53
N GLY A 68 -5.00 -3.13 -9.30
CA GLY A 68 -4.01 -3.77 -8.44
C GLY A 68 -3.73 -5.22 -8.84
N PRO A 69 -2.71 -5.80 -8.20
CA PRO A 69 -1.56 -6.40 -8.86
C PRO A 69 -1.97 -7.18 -10.10
N VAL A 70 -1.41 -6.74 -11.23
CA VAL A 70 -1.44 -7.37 -12.56
C VAL A 70 -2.01 -8.77 -12.45
N ARG A 71 -3.26 -8.95 -12.88
CA ARG A 71 -3.79 -10.29 -13.15
C ARG A 71 -2.81 -10.90 -14.13
N LEU A 72 -1.86 -11.68 -13.63
CA LEU A 72 -1.08 -12.63 -14.41
C LEU A 72 -2.09 -13.67 -14.85
N SER A 73 -2.88 -13.28 -15.85
CA SER A 73 -3.64 -14.19 -16.69
C SER A 73 -2.59 -15.16 -17.21
N LYS A 74 -2.80 -16.44 -16.87
CA LYS A 74 -1.98 -17.58 -17.24
C LYS A 74 -1.35 -17.36 -18.61
N ALA A 75 -0.02 -17.23 -18.64
CA ALA A 75 0.77 -17.58 -19.79
C ALA A 75 0.88 -19.10 -19.85
#